data_AF-A0A9E1F4B0-F1
#
_entry.id   AF-A0A9E1F4B0-F1
#
_cell.length_a   1.000
_cell.length_b   1.000
_cell.length_c   1.000
_cell.angle_alpha   90.00
_cell.angle_beta   90.00
_cell.angle_gamma   90.00
#
_symmetry.space_group_name_H-M   'P 1'
#
loop_
_entity.id
_entity.type
_entity.pdbx_description
1 polymer ?
#
loop_
_entity_poly.entity_id
_entity_poly.type
_entity_poly.pdbx_seq_one_letter_code
_entity_poly.pdbx_strand_id
1 'polypeptide(L)'
;ENKDIKEAKEELERISQDDILRRKALNRTLEIADRLQLKKEAEEALEKGKNIGLQEGKTEKTHEVVIKLKEMNLPIEQIAKAVELNEEDVKAILNEKK
;
A
#
# COMPACT_ATOMS: atom_id res chain seq x y z
N GLU A 1 -21.18 -48.40 43.21
CA GLU A 1 -21.49 -47.43 42.12
C GLU A 1 -21.11 -46.03 42.59
N ASN A 2 -20.14 -45.38 41.93
CA ASN A 2 -19.77 -43.95 42.07
C ASN A 2 -18.37 -43.66 41.48
N LYS A 3 -17.60 -44.68 41.10
CA LYS A 3 -16.30 -44.52 40.43
C LYS A 3 -16.44 -44.10 38.97
N ASP A 4 -17.37 -44.74 38.26
CA ASP A 4 -17.64 -44.50 36.84
C ASP A 4 -18.13 -43.07 36.55
N ILE A 5 -18.93 -42.51 37.46
CA ILE A 5 -19.44 -41.12 37.35
C ILE A 5 -18.30 -40.11 37.60
N LYS A 6 -17.36 -40.43 38.49
CA LYS A 6 -16.23 -39.56 38.80
C LYS A 6 -15.19 -39.54 37.68
N GLU A 7 -14.87 -40.71 37.12
CA GLU A 7 -13.97 -40.83 35.96
C GLU A 7 -14.55 -40.16 34.71
N ALA A 8 -15.84 -40.35 34.42
CA ALA A 8 -16.49 -39.69 33.28
C ALA A 8 -16.49 -38.16 33.41
N LYS A 9 -16.60 -37.63 34.63
CA LYS A 9 -16.54 -36.18 34.89
C LYS A 9 -15.12 -35.63 34.70
N GLU A 10 -14.10 -36.32 35.20
CA GLU A 10 -12.69 -35.92 35.02
C GLU A 10 -12.27 -35.96 33.55
N GLU A 11 -12.75 -36.95 32.78
CA GLU A 11 -12.47 -37.06 31.35
C GLU A 11 -13.18 -35.96 30.54
N LEU A 12 -14.43 -35.64 30.88
CA LEU A 12 -15.14 -34.50 30.29
C LEU A 12 -14.49 -33.15 30.59
N GLU A 13 -14.01 -32.93 31.82
CA GLU A 13 -13.28 -31.70 32.17
C GLU A 13 -11.97 -31.59 31.40
N ARG A 14 -11.22 -32.70 31.24
CA ARG A 14 -9.98 -32.71 30.46
C ARG A 14 -10.22 -32.42 28.98
N ILE A 15 -11.21 -33.08 28.36
CA ILE A 15 -11.59 -32.83 26.96
C ILE A 15 -12.06 -31.38 26.78
N SER A 16 -12.88 -30.87 27.69
CA SER A 16 -13.38 -29.50 27.64
C SER A 16 -12.25 -28.47 27.79
N GLN A 17 -11.27 -28.72 28.64
CA GLN A 17 -10.13 -27.84 28.82
C GLN A 17 -9.23 -27.78 27.58
N ASP A 18 -9.04 -28.92 26.90
CA ASP A 18 -8.36 -28.99 25.60
C ASP A 18 -9.12 -28.25 24.50
N ASP A 19 -10.45 -28.39 24.44
CA ASP A 19 -11.29 -27.69 23.47
C ASP A 19 -11.26 -26.16 23.67
N ILE A 20 -11.31 -25.71 24.92
CA ILE A 20 -11.17 -24.29 25.28
C ILE A 20 -9.77 -23.78 24.92
N LEU A 21 -8.73 -24.57 25.20
CA LEU A 21 -7.34 -24.19 24.89
C LEU A 21 -7.11 -24.13 23.38
N ARG A 22 -7.63 -25.10 22.62
CA ARG A 22 -7.60 -25.14 21.16
C ARG A 22 -8.32 -23.94 20.55
N ARG A 23 -9.50 -23.61 21.08
CA ARG A 23 -10.27 -22.43 20.64
C ARG A 23 -9.55 -21.13 20.96
N LYS A 24 -8.91 -21.01 22.12
CA LYS A 24 -8.10 -19.84 22.50
C LYS A 24 -6.86 -19.69 21.62
N ALA A 25 -6.18 -20.79 21.31
CA ALA A 25 -5.05 -20.80 20.39
C ALA A 25 -5.47 -20.37 18.97
N LEU A 26 -6.58 -20.91 18.47
CA LEU A 26 -7.14 -20.53 17.17
C LEU A 26 -7.52 -19.06 17.12
N ASN A 27 -8.24 -18.55 18.12
CA ASN A 27 -8.62 -17.14 18.20
C ASN A 27 -7.40 -16.23 18.23
N ARG A 28 -6.34 -16.61 18.96
CA ARG A 28 -5.11 -15.83 19.00
C ARG A 28 -4.36 -15.84 17.67
N THR A 29 -4.35 -16.97 16.97
CA THR A 29 -3.80 -17.05 15.61
C THR A 29 -4.60 -16.18 14.62
N LEU A 30 -5.94 -16.20 14.71
CA LEU A 30 -6.82 -15.36 13.91
C LEU A 30 -6.56 -13.87 14.18
N GLU A 31 -6.51 -13.44 15.44
CA GLU A 31 -6.19 -12.05 15.81
C GLU A 31 -4.82 -11.60 15.29
N ILE A 32 -3.82 -12.49 15.27
CA ILE A 32 -2.50 -12.19 14.73
C ILE A 32 -2.57 -12.03 13.20
N ALA A 33 -3.32 -12.90 12.51
CA ALA A 33 -3.52 -12.82 11.07
C ALA A 33 -4.24 -11.54 10.66
N ASP A 34 -5.32 -11.16 11.35
CA ASP A 34 -6.04 -9.89 11.13
C ASP A 34 -5.11 -8.68 11.32
N ARG A 35 -4.32 -8.67 12.41
CA ARG A 35 -3.35 -7.58 12.66
C ARG A 35 -2.25 -7.51 11.61
N LEU A 36 -1.80 -8.65 11.09
CA LEU A 36 -0.81 -8.71 10.01
C LEU A 36 -1.41 -8.20 8.70
N GLN A 37 -2.65 -8.58 8.40
CA GLN A 37 -3.35 -8.16 7.19
C GLN A 37 -3.56 -6.64 7.18
N LEU A 38 -4.08 -6.08 8.28
CA LEU A 38 -4.30 -4.63 8.41
C LEU A 38 -3.00 -3.83 8.26
N LYS A 39 -1.88 -4.32 8.82
CA LYS A 39 -0.56 -3.67 8.66
C LYS A 39 -0.10 -3.69 7.21
N LYS A 40 -0.25 -4.82 6.53
CA LYS A 40 0.14 -4.97 5.13
C LYS A 40 -0.70 -4.07 4.22
N GLU A 41 -2.01 -4.02 4.42
CA GLU A 41 -2.92 -3.17 3.65
C GLU A 41 -2.60 -1.67 3.86
N ALA A 42 -2.28 -1.26 5.09
CA ALA A 42 -1.88 0.11 5.38
C ALA A 42 -0.52 0.48 4.73
N GLU A 43 0.45 -0.43 4.75
CA GLU A 43 1.76 -0.22 4.13
C GLU A 43 1.65 -0.15 2.61
N GLU A 44 0.87 -1.03 1.98
CA GLU A 44 0.59 -0.99 0.54
C GLU A 44 -0.14 0.29 0.12
N ALA A 45 -1.12 0.75 0.91
CA ALA A 45 -1.82 2.00 0.64
C ALA A 45 -0.89 3.22 0.74
N LEU A 46 0.01 3.23 1.74
CA LEU A 46 1.00 4.28 1.92
C LEU A 46 2.03 4.29 0.78
N GLU A 47 2.51 3.11 0.36
CA GLU A 47 3.47 2.98 -0.72
C GLU A 47 2.87 3.40 -2.07
N LYS A 48 1.64 2.95 -2.37
CA LYS A 48 0.90 3.38 -3.56
C LYS A 48 0.68 4.88 -3.54
N GLY A 49 0.23 5.44 -2.42
CA GLY A 49 0.02 6.89 -2.26
C GLY A 49 1.30 7.70 -2.45
N LYS A 50 2.43 7.26 -1.89
CA LYS A 50 3.74 7.91 -2.07
C LYS A 50 4.22 7.85 -3.52
N ASN A 51 4.09 6.70 -4.18
CA ASN A 51 4.50 6.56 -5.57
C ASN A 51 3.66 7.43 -6.50
N ILE A 52 2.33 7.47 -6.31
CA ILE A 52 1.43 8.32 -7.09
C ILE A 52 1.80 9.80 -6.89
N GLY A 53 1.90 10.26 -5.63
CA GLY A 53 2.24 11.66 -5.34
C GLY A 53 3.64 12.07 -5.83
N LEU A 54 4.63 11.17 -5.82
CA LEU A 54 5.96 11.44 -6.36
C LEU A 54 5.95 11.56 -7.89
N GLN A 55 5.17 10.71 -8.57
CA GLN A 55 5.02 10.77 -10.02
C GLN A 55 4.30 12.06 -10.42
N GLU A 56 3.14 12.36 -9.83
CA GLU A 56 2.39 13.59 -10.11
C GLU A 56 3.23 14.84 -9.88
N GLY A 57 3.93 14.92 -8.73
CA GLY A 57 4.79 16.07 -8.43
C GLY A 57 6.02 16.20 -9.32
N LYS A 58 6.52 15.09 -9.90
CA LYS A 58 7.58 15.16 -10.92
C LYS A 58 7.01 15.70 -12.21
N THR A 59 5.92 15.14 -12.71
CA THR A 59 5.33 15.55 -13.98
C THR A 59 4.93 17.03 -13.94
N GLU A 60 4.29 17.50 -12.87
CA GLU A 60 3.88 18.90 -12.72
C GLU A 60 5.07 19.86 -12.78
N LYS A 61 6.18 19.53 -12.09
CA LYS A 61 7.43 20.30 -12.18
C LYS A 61 7.99 20.30 -13.59
N THR A 62 7.96 19.17 -14.29
CA THR A 62 8.41 19.08 -15.69
C THR A 62 7.60 20.03 -16.59
N HIS A 63 6.28 20.07 -16.44
CA HIS A 63 5.40 20.98 -17.18
C HIS A 63 5.72 22.45 -16.87
N GLU A 64 5.85 22.81 -15.59
CA GLU A 64 6.22 24.17 -15.19
C GLU A 64 7.58 24.60 -15.75
N VAL A 65 8.57 23.71 -15.73
CA VAL A 65 9.91 23.97 -16.26
C VAL A 65 9.83 24.20 -17.77
N VAL A 66 9.11 23.36 -18.52
CA VAL A 66 8.91 23.52 -19.96
C VAL A 66 8.27 24.88 -20.29
N ILE A 67 7.24 25.28 -19.53
CA ILE A 67 6.56 26.57 -19.73
C ILE A 67 7.51 27.73 -19.44
N LYS A 68 8.22 27.72 -18.31
CA LYS A 68 9.18 28.77 -17.94
C LYS A 68 10.29 28.90 -18.98
N LEU A 69 10.82 27.79 -19.48
CA LEU A 69 11.85 27.80 -20.51
C LEU A 69 11.31 28.37 -21.84
N LYS A 70 10.04 28.07 -22.17
CA LYS A 70 9.38 28.67 -23.33
C LYS A 70 9.17 30.17 -23.18
N GLU A 71 8.79 30.64 -21.99
CA GLU A 71 8.68 32.08 -21.66
C GLU A 71 10.02 32.81 -21.75
N MET A 72 11.12 32.13 -21.44
CA MET A 72 12.49 32.62 -21.66
C MET A 72 12.91 32.67 -23.14
N ASN A 73 11.98 32.40 -24.07
CA ASN A 73 12.21 32.43 -25.51
C ASN A 73 13.24 31.37 -25.99
N LEU A 74 13.44 30.30 -25.24
CA LEU A 74 14.30 29.19 -25.63
C LEU A 74 13.67 28.36 -26.76
N PRO A 75 14.48 27.84 -27.71
CA PRO A 75 13.99 26.95 -28.75
C PRO A 75 13.61 25.58 -28.16
N ILE A 76 12.59 24.95 -28.74
CA ILE A 76 12.02 23.66 -28.27
C ILE A 76 13.12 22.58 -28.15
N GLU A 77 14.08 22.58 -29.08
CA GLU A 77 15.20 21.64 -29.08
C GLU A 77 16.11 21.76 -27.84
N GLN A 78 16.30 22.97 -27.31
CA GLN A 78 17.07 23.21 -26.08
C GLN A 78 16.24 22.86 -24.84
N ILE A 79 14.94 23.13 -24.87
CA ILE A 79 14.01 22.75 -23.81
C ILE A 79 13.99 21.21 -23.68
N ALA A 80 13.79 20.50 -24.78
CA ALA A 80 13.84 19.05 -24.86
C ALA A 80 15.11 18.46 -24.24
N LYS A 81 16.28 19.04 -24.56
CA LYS A 81 17.56 18.66 -23.94
C LYS A 81 17.62 18.96 -22.43
N ALA A 82 17.06 20.08 -21.98
CA ALA A 82 17.09 20.49 -20.57
C ALA A 82 16.18 19.64 -19.67
N VAL A 83 15.07 19.12 -20.20
CA VAL A 83 14.12 18.27 -19.46
C VAL A 83 14.22 16.79 -19.82
N GLU A 84 15.19 16.41 -20.64
CA GLU A 84 15.42 15.04 -21.13
C GLU A 84 14.16 14.41 -21.75
N LEU A 85 13.38 15.21 -22.49
CA LEU A 85 12.16 14.81 -23.19
C LEU A 85 12.32 14.98 -24.71
N ASN A 86 11.46 14.32 -25.50
CA ASN A 86 11.44 14.55 -26.94
C ASN A 86 10.76 15.88 -27.28
N GLU A 87 11.08 16.43 -28.45
CA GLU A 87 10.43 17.66 -28.94
C GLU A 87 8.91 17.51 -29.08
N GLU A 88 8.42 16.29 -29.37
CA GLU A 88 6.99 15.98 -29.43
C GLU A 88 6.33 16.05 -28.06
N ASP A 89 6.96 15.50 -27.03
CA ASP A 89 6.48 15.55 -25.65
C ASP A 89 6.43 17.01 -25.15
N VAL A 90 7.49 17.79 -25.42
CA VAL A 90 7.53 19.22 -25.08
C VAL A 90 6.42 19.99 -25.79
N LYS A 91 6.11 19.67 -27.06
CA LYS A 91 4.98 20.28 -27.79
C LYS A 91 3.63 19.88 -27.22
N ALA A 92 3.46 18.61 -26.81
CA ALA A 92 2.24 18.15 -26.17
C ALA A 92 1.98 18.90 -24.85
N ILE A 93 3.01 19.02 -24.00
CA ILE A 93 2.99 19.82 -22.75
C ILE A 93 2.59 21.27 -23.00
N LEU A 94 3.13 21.90 -24.05
CA LEU A 94 2.81 23.28 -24.41
C LEU A 94 1.39 23.42 -25.01
N ASN A 95 0.84 22.36 -25.61
CA ASN A 95 -0.50 22.35 -26.20
C ASN A 95 -1.60 22.00 -25.19
N GLU A 96 -1.33 21.22 -24.14
CA GLU A 96 -2.32 20.84 -23.12
C GLU A 96 -2.84 22.03 -22.30
N LYS A 97 -2.08 23.13 -22.22
CA LYS A 97 -2.51 24.36 -21.52
C LYS A 97 -3.28 25.35 -22.40
N LYS A 98 -3.61 25.00 -23.64
CA LYS A 98 -4.29 25.90 -24.59
C LYS A 98 -5.81 25.74 -24.53
#